data_AF-A0A1S2RD66-F1
#
_entry.id   AF-A0A1S2RD66-F1
#
_cell.length_a   1.000
_cell.length_b   1.000
_cell.length_c   1.000
_cell.angle_alpha   90.00
_cell.angle_beta   90.00
_cell.angle_gamma   90.00
#
_symmetry.space_group_name_H-M   'P 1'
#
loop_
_entity.id
_entity.type
_entity.pdbx_description
1 polymer ?
#
loop_
_entity_poly.entity_id
_entity_poly.type
_entity_poly.pdbx_seq_one_letter_code
_entity_poly.pdbx_strand_id
1 'polypeptide(L)' 'MNPLDFRVQMEMKATEILSKLIAEREKKVRYKLCGHLLEIYEELDINVFGNPLFWELIQISLDELIMNDVDERVSKLDTI' A
#
# COMPACT_ATOMS: atom_id res chain seq x y z
N MET A 1 24.57 -2.75 7.12
CA MET A 1 23.77 -2.38 5.93
C MET A 1 23.93 -0.89 5.74
N ASN A 2 24.40 -0.42 4.57
CA ASN A 2 24.52 1.02 4.31
C ASN A 2 23.11 1.61 4.15
N PRO A 3 22.77 2.78 4.71
CA PRO A 3 21.49 3.45 4.47
C PRO A 3 21.11 3.57 2.99
N LEU A 4 22.10 3.73 2.10
CA LEU A 4 21.89 3.75 0.66
C LEU A 4 21.39 2.40 0.12
N ASP A 5 21.92 1.29 0.62
CA ASP A 5 21.50 -0.06 0.22
C ASP A 5 20.08 -0.36 0.71
N PHE A 6 19.72 0.11 1.90
CA PHE A 6 18.37 -0.03 2.45
C PHE A 6 17.35 0.74 1.60
N ARG A 7 17.64 2.01 1.29
CA ARG A 7 16.76 2.85 0.47
C ARG A 7 16.53 2.25 -0.91
N VAL A 8 17.59 1.79 -1.58
CA VAL A 8 17.49 1.13 -2.89
C VAL A 8 16.62 -0.14 -2.82
N GLN A 9 16.77 -0.96 -1.79
CA GLN A 9 15.95 -2.16 -1.62
C GLN A 9 14.46 -1.83 -1.39
N MET A 10 14.17 -0.79 -0.61
CA MET A 10 12.80 -0.33 -0.38
C MET A 10 12.17 0.25 -1.65
N GLU A 11 12.91 1.02 -2.44
CA GLU A 11 12.46 1.52 -3.75
C GLU A 11 12.17 0.37 -4.75
N MET A 12 13.02 -0.65 -4.79
CA MET A 12 12.78 -1.85 -5.59
C MET A 12 11.51 -2.59 -5.15
N LYS A 13 11.34 -2.76 -3.84
CA LYS A 13 10.16 -3.42 -3.26
C LYS A 13 8.87 -2.63 -3.54
N ALA A 14 8.91 -1.31 -3.41
CA ALA A 14 7.79 -0.43 -3.75
C ALA A 14 7.40 -0.58 -5.23
N THR A 15 8.38 -0.61 -6.13
CA THR A 15 8.16 -0.78 -7.57
C THR A 15 7.53 -2.13 -7.88
N GLU A 16 7.98 -3.20 -7.22
CA GLU A 16 7.39 -4.55 -7.36
C GLU A 16 5.94 -4.58 -6.89
N ILE A 17 5.64 -4.01 -5.71
CA ILE A 17 4.28 -3.98 -5.16
C ILE A 17 3.36 -3.14 -6.02
N LEU A 18 3.80 -1.98 -6.50
CA LEU A 18 3.02 -1.13 -7.39
C LEU A 18 2.68 -1.88 -8.69
N SER A 19 3.66 -2.59 -9.26
CA SER A 19 3.44 -3.40 -10.48
C SER A 19 2.41 -4.51 -10.24
N LYS A 20 2.48 -5.20 -9.10
CA LYS A 20 1.48 -6.22 -8.70
C LYS A 20 0.10 -5.60 -8.48
N LEU A 21 0.03 -4.45 -7.80
CA LEU A 21 -1.20 -3.74 -7.50
C LEU A 21 -1.95 -3.33 -8.78
N ILE A 22 -1.23 -2.82 -9.78
CA ILE A 22 -1.80 -2.42 -11.08
C ILE A 22 -2.36 -3.65 -11.81
N ALA A 23 -1.67 -4.79 -11.77
CA ALA A 23 -2.07 -6.01 -12.46
C ALA A 23 -3.19 -6.80 -11.75
N GLU A 24 -3.32 -6.66 -10.44
CA GLU A 24 -4.27 -7.40 -9.61
C GLU A 24 -5.71 -6.96 -9.86
N ARG A 25 -6.65 -7.91 -9.92
CA ARG A 25 -8.09 -7.64 -10.13
C ARG A 25 -8.90 -7.87 -8.86
N GLU A 26 -8.42 -8.71 -7.95
CA GLU A 26 -9.10 -9.00 -6.71
C GLU A 26 -9.02 -7.80 -5.74
N LYS A 27 -10.18 -7.18 -5.49
CA LYS A 27 -10.33 -5.99 -4.65
C LYS A 27 -9.62 -6.12 -3.29
N LYS A 28 -9.78 -7.25 -2.59
CA LYS A 28 -9.14 -7.50 -1.28
C LYS A 28 -7.62 -7.54 -1.36
N VAL A 29 -7.07 -8.22 -2.37
CA VAL A 29 -5.62 -8.31 -2.56
C VAL A 29 -5.04 -6.94 -2.94
N ARG A 30 -5.75 -6.18 -3.78
CA ARG A 30 -5.37 -4.80 -4.12
C ARG A 30 -5.26 -3.92 -2.88
N TYR A 31 -6.24 -3.96 -1.96
CA TYR A 31 -6.15 -3.16 -0.73
C TYR A 31 -4.96 -3.55 0.15
N LYS A 32 -4.68 -4.85 0.29
CA LYS A 32 -3.49 -5.32 1.02
C LYS A 32 -2.20 -4.82 0.39
N LEU A 33 -2.07 -4.95 -0.93
CA LEU A 33 -0.90 -4.45 -1.67
C LEU A 33 -0.77 -2.93 -1.55
N CYS A 34 -1.88 -2.20 -1.60
CA CYS A 34 -1.90 -0.75 -1.40
C CYS A 34 -1.45 -0.37 0.01
N GLY A 35 -1.94 -1.05 1.06
CA GLY A 35 -1.49 -0.83 2.44
C GLY A 35 0.01 -1.03 2.60
N HIS A 36 0.55 -2.16 2.13
CA HIS A 36 1.99 -2.42 2.16
C HIS A 36 2.81 -1.39 1.35
N LEU A 37 2.27 -0.89 0.25
CA LEU A 37 2.94 0.13 -0.55
C LEU A 37 3.04 1.46 0.21
N LEU A 38 1.96 1.85 0.91
CA LEU A 38 1.93 3.05 1.73
C LEU A 38 2.91 2.97 2.90
N GLU A 39 3.01 1.82 3.57
CA GLU A 39 4.01 1.58 4.62
C GLU A 39 5.44 1.81 4.10
N ILE A 40 5.76 1.29 2.90
CA ILE A 40 7.09 1.49 2.30
C ILE A 40 7.30 2.95 1.92
N TYR A 41 6.28 3.65 1.42
CA TYR A 41 6.38 5.07 1.10
C TYR A 41 6.56 5.94 2.33
N GLU A 42 5.92 5.60 3.46
CA GLU A 42 6.15 6.26 4.75
C GLU A 42 7.61 6.10 5.20
N GLU A 43 8.15 4.88 5.15
CA GLU A 43 9.57 4.60 5.48
C GLU A 43 10.58 5.31 4.54
N LEU A 44 10.13 5.71 3.35
CA LEU A 44 10.92 6.43 2.35
C LEU A 44 10.70 7.95 2.38
N ASP A 45 9.89 8.48 3.31
CA ASP A 45 9.44 9.87 3.37
C ASP A 45 8.72 10.35 2.08
N ILE A 46 8.02 9.46 1.39
CA ILE A 46 7.27 9.74 0.16
C ILE A 46 5.80 10.01 0.50
N ASN A 47 5.38 11.27 0.40
CA ASN A 47 3.98 11.65 0.61
C ASN A 47 3.13 11.48 -0.65
N VAL A 48 2.23 10.49 -0.65
CA VAL A 48 1.28 10.23 -1.76
C VAL A 48 -0.15 10.72 -1.48
N PHE A 49 -0.49 11.10 -0.25
CA PHE A 49 -1.85 11.57 0.10
C PHE A 49 -2.21 12.86 -0.64
N GLY A 50 -1.22 13.73 -0.87
CA GLY A 50 -1.37 14.95 -1.66
C GLY A 50 -1.22 14.76 -3.17
N ASN A 51 -1.13 13.53 -3.67
CA ASN A 51 -0.87 13.23 -5.09
C ASN A 51 -2.08 12.53 -5.76
N PRO A 52 -2.99 13.28 -6.40
CA PRO A 52 -4.16 12.71 -7.06
C PRO A 52 -3.82 11.71 -8.18
N LEU A 53 -2.71 11.92 -8.89
CA LEU A 53 -2.29 11.04 -10.00
C LEU A 53 -1.93 9.64 -9.51
N PHE A 54 -1.38 9.54 -8.29
CA PHE A 54 -1.11 8.24 -7.67
C PHE A 54 -2.42 7.46 -7.45
N TRP A 55 -3.42 8.11 -6.85
CA TRP A 55 -4.71 7.48 -6.55
C TRP A 55 -5.51 7.14 -7.82
N GLU A 56 -5.41 7.97 -8.84
CA GLU A 56 -5.98 7.68 -10.17
C GLU A 56 -5.31 6.47 -10.82
N LEU A 57 -3.98 6.37 -10.75
CA LEU A 57 -3.21 5.25 -11.30
C LEU A 57 -3.63 3.91 -10.68
N ILE A 58 -3.76 3.86 -9.35
CA ILE A 58 -4.08 2.61 -8.64
C ILE A 58 -5.58 2.37 -8.50
N GLN A 59 -6.42 3.32 -8.90
CA GLN A 59 -7.89 3.25 -8.88
C GLN A 59 -8.45 2.75 -7.53
N ILE A 60 -7.88 3.24 -6.43
CA ILE A 60 -8.32 2.94 -5.05
C ILE A 60 -8.78 4.24 -4.42
N SER A 61 -9.98 4.22 -3.83
CA SER A 61 -10.44 5.32 -2.96
C SER A 61 -9.78 5.21 -1.59
N LEU A 62 -9.27 6.34 -1.07
CA LEU A 62 -8.71 6.42 0.27
C LEU A 62 -9.75 6.02 1.35
N ASP A 63 -11.00 6.44 1.19
CA ASP A 63 -12.07 6.12 2.14
C ASP A 63 -12.35 4.61 2.18
N GLU A 64 -12.36 3.96 1.00
CA GLU A 64 -12.54 2.51 0.94
C GLU A 64 -11.37 1.77 1.57
N LEU A 65 -10.13 2.26 1.37
CA LEU A 65 -8.94 1.66 1.99
C LEU A 65 -9.03 1.70 3.52
N ILE A 66 -9.45 2.84 4.08
CA ILE A 66 -9.64 3.01 5.53
C ILE A 66 -10.72 2.05 6.05
N MET A 67 -11.85 1.93 5.36
CA MET A 67 -12.92 1.00 5.75
C MET A 67 -12.45 -0.46 5.73
N ASN A 68 -11.66 -0.88 4.72
CA ASN A 68 -11.14 -2.25 4.65
C ASN A 68 -10.15 -2.56 5.78
N ASP A 69 -9.30 -1.61 6.19
CA ASP A 69 -8.38 -1.81 7.31
C ASP A 69 -9.14 -2.00 8.64
N VAL A 70 -10.21 -1.22 8.86
CA VAL A 70 -11.08 -1.38 10.02
C VAL A 70 -11.76 -2.75 10.01
N ASP A 71 -12.33 -3.17 8.88
CA ASP A 71 -12.99 -4.47 8.74
C ASP A 71 -12.03 -5.65 9.03
N GLU A 72 -10.77 -5.58 8.56
CA GLU A 72 -9.78 -6.62 8.86
C GLU A 72 -9.41 -6.69 10.34
N ARG A 73 -9.35 -5.54 11.03
CA ARG A 73 -9.06 -5.50 12.48
C ARG A 73 -10.23 -6.03 13.29
N VAL A 74 -11.46 -5.67 12.93
CA VAL A 74 -12.68 -6.18 13.58
C VAL A 74 -12.82 -7.69 13.37
N SER A 75 -12.60 -8.19 12.14
CA SER A 75 -12.68 -9.63 11.84
C SER A 75 -11.68 -10.47 12.66
N LYS A 76 -10.50 -9.94 12.98
CA LYS A 76 -9.51 -10.61 13.85
C LYS A 76 -9.92 -10.66 15.32
N LEU A 77 -10.79 -9.75 15.78
CA LEU A 77 -11.27 -9.71 17.16
C LEU A 77 -12.41 -10.70 17.42
N ASP A 78 -13.23 -11.00 16.41
CA ASP A 78 -14.37 -11.94 16.53
C ASP A 78 -13.95 -13.44 16.54
N THR A 79 -12.65 -13.74 16.52
CA THR A 79 -12.12 -15.13 16.50
C THR A 79 -11.54 -15.57 17.86
N ILE A 80 -11.84 -14.86 18.95
CA ILE A 80 -11.38 -15.17 20.32
C ILE A 80 -12.58 -15.43 21.22
#